data_AF-A0A133V2B7-F1
#
_entry.id   AF-A0A133V2B7-F1
#
_cell.length_a   1.000
_cell.length_b   1.000
_cell.length_c   1.000
_cell.angle_alpha   90.00
_cell.angle_beta   90.00
_cell.angle_gamma   90.00
#
_symmetry.space_group_name_H-M   'P 1'
#
loop_
_entity.id
_entity.type
_entity.pdbx_description
1 polymer ?
#
loop_
_entity_poly.entity_id
_entity_poly.type
_entity_poly.pdbx_seq_one_letter_code
_entity_poly.pdbx_strand_id
1 'polypeptide(L)'
;MTKTLQKKYAKNSGKIINSIIILAALIFLISSLTPAASANVNNDNEKPIVVATTTNLGYFANEVGGNNIEVLNLVPAGACPGHYDTRPTDVEAIVDADLILWNGFEPWLMELVESAGNREVLMNKGPGGEWGPPPRGKLYVENITDALMQAFPQYEESFERRKQDLLSTIDSCAENLRTEAERENIKQVKVICQSFQKPFVQWLGFSVVKTFPSPEQISASQTSEIINTAENEDVALIISNNASGTSFGEQIATETGIEHVVLGNYPGWMKGIDTYVKMVESNAERLFMGLESYRDELGTLSNLKEELKGVKFQRNAAFVAAIIVAIVAALEFMIIRRK
;
A
#
# COMPACT_ATOMS: atom_id res chain seq x y z
N MET A 1 38.72 -73.48 -59.08
CA MET A 1 38.27 -72.08 -59.34
C MET A 1 37.99 -71.32 -58.03
N THR A 2 38.76 -71.56 -56.96
CA THR A 2 38.40 -71.14 -55.58
C THR A 2 39.42 -70.23 -54.90
N LYS A 3 40.70 -70.21 -55.30
CA LYS A 3 41.72 -69.33 -54.72
C LYS A 3 41.70 -67.88 -55.25
N THR A 4 41.18 -67.65 -56.46
CA THR A 4 41.20 -66.34 -57.12
C THR A 4 40.10 -65.40 -56.61
N LEU A 5 38.94 -65.95 -56.20
CA LEU A 5 37.82 -65.17 -55.66
C LEU A 5 38.07 -64.74 -54.21
N GLN A 6 38.68 -65.59 -53.37
CA GLN A 6 39.06 -65.23 -51.98
C GLN A 6 40.09 -64.08 -51.92
N LYS A 7 41.08 -64.06 -52.82
CA LYS A 7 42.06 -62.97 -52.89
C LYS A 7 41.45 -61.62 -53.29
N LYS A 8 40.41 -61.63 -54.15
CA LYS A 8 39.72 -60.42 -54.60
C LYS A 8 38.80 -59.85 -53.51
N TYR A 9 38.17 -60.71 -52.72
CA TYR A 9 37.37 -60.32 -51.55
C TYR A 9 38.21 -59.77 -50.38
N ALA A 10 39.36 -60.37 -50.09
CA ALA A 10 40.29 -59.87 -49.05
C ALA A 10 40.89 -58.49 -49.41
N LYS A 11 41.14 -58.23 -50.70
CA LYS A 11 41.69 -56.95 -51.16
C LYS A 11 40.68 -55.81 -51.18
N ASN A 12 39.39 -56.10 -51.42
CA ASN A 12 38.32 -55.10 -51.41
C ASN A 12 37.80 -54.80 -49.99
N SER A 13 37.77 -55.78 -49.10
CA SER A 13 37.40 -55.56 -47.69
C SER A 13 38.40 -54.65 -46.96
N GLY A 14 39.70 -54.80 -47.21
CA GLY A 14 40.72 -53.88 -46.66
C GLY A 14 40.58 -52.43 -47.13
N LYS A 15 40.10 -52.19 -48.36
CA LYS A 15 39.83 -50.83 -48.86
C LYS A 15 38.62 -50.20 -48.18
N ILE A 16 37.55 -50.97 -47.97
CA ILE A 16 36.32 -50.50 -47.31
C ILE A 16 36.60 -50.20 -45.83
N ILE A 17 37.39 -51.05 -45.16
CA ILE A 17 37.79 -50.82 -43.76
C ILE A 17 38.67 -49.56 -43.63
N ASN A 18 39.64 -49.36 -44.53
CA ASN A 18 40.45 -48.14 -44.52
C ASN A 18 39.61 -46.89 -44.82
N SER A 19 38.62 -46.95 -45.72
CA SER A 19 37.71 -45.83 -45.98
C SER A 19 36.81 -45.50 -44.78
N ILE A 20 36.36 -46.51 -44.02
CA ILE A 20 35.56 -46.30 -42.80
C ILE A 20 36.42 -45.71 -41.68
N ILE A 21 37.68 -46.15 -41.53
CA ILE A 21 38.62 -45.61 -40.53
C ILE A 21 38.97 -44.15 -40.85
N ILE A 22 39.19 -43.80 -42.13
CA ILE A 22 39.45 -42.42 -42.55
C ILE A 22 38.22 -41.53 -42.31
N LEU A 23 37.01 -42.03 -42.58
CA LEU A 23 35.78 -41.29 -42.34
C LEU A 23 35.51 -41.08 -40.83
N ALA A 24 35.77 -42.09 -40.00
CA ALA A 24 35.67 -41.99 -38.55
C ALA A 24 36.71 -41.03 -37.95
N ALA A 25 37.94 -41.02 -38.49
CA ALA A 25 38.98 -40.08 -38.09
C ALA A 25 38.65 -38.63 -38.49
N LEU A 26 38.01 -38.41 -39.66
CA LEU A 26 37.54 -37.09 -40.07
C LEU A 26 36.39 -36.58 -39.20
N ILE A 27 35.46 -37.44 -38.79
CA ILE A 27 34.36 -37.07 -37.88
C ILE A 27 34.91 -36.74 -36.48
N PHE A 28 35.94 -37.47 -36.02
CA PHE A 28 36.61 -37.18 -34.76
C PHE A 28 37.40 -35.86 -34.80
N LEU A 29 38.00 -35.52 -35.95
CA LEU A 29 38.75 -34.27 -36.13
C LEU A 29 37.84 -33.03 -36.19
N ILE A 30 36.63 -33.16 -36.75
CA ILE A 30 35.64 -32.07 -36.80
C ILE A 30 35.01 -31.82 -35.41
N SER A 31 34.90 -32.87 -34.58
CA SER A 31 34.48 -32.75 -33.16
C SER A 31 35.50 -32.02 -32.28
N SER A 32 36.76 -31.88 -32.71
CA SER A 32 37.83 -31.23 -31.94
C SER A 32 38.11 -29.78 -32.35
N LEU A 33 37.34 -29.21 -33.29
CA LEU A 33 37.45 -27.81 -33.73
C LEU A 33 36.34 -26.89 -33.19
N THR A 34 35.69 -27.26 -32.08
CA THR A 34 34.96 -26.28 -31.29
C THR A 34 35.98 -25.50 -30.45
N PRO A 35 36.09 -24.17 -30.57
CA PRO A 35 36.83 -23.40 -29.58
C PRO A 35 36.19 -23.67 -28.23
N ALA A 36 36.91 -24.36 -27.35
CA ALA A 36 36.63 -24.30 -25.93
C ALA A 36 36.95 -22.86 -25.51
N ALA A 37 35.99 -21.97 -25.73
CA ALA A 37 35.87 -20.78 -24.94
C ALA A 37 35.69 -21.29 -23.51
N SER A 38 36.78 -21.33 -22.75
CA SER A 38 36.73 -21.30 -21.30
C SER A 38 36.01 -20.00 -20.94
N ALA A 39 34.67 -20.06 -20.95
CA ALA A 39 33.88 -19.20 -20.12
C ALA A 39 34.32 -19.53 -18.69
N ASN A 40 35.20 -18.70 -18.15
CA ASN A 40 35.15 -18.40 -16.74
C ASN A 40 33.74 -17.89 -16.48
N VAL A 41 32.81 -18.80 -16.22
CA VAL A 41 31.55 -18.48 -15.59
C VAL A 41 31.91 -18.18 -14.14
N ASN A 42 32.46 -16.99 -13.91
CA ASN A 42 32.29 -16.31 -12.64
C ASN A 42 30.80 -16.04 -12.55
N ASN A 43 30.09 -16.98 -11.92
CA ASN A 43 28.64 -16.96 -11.78
C ASN A 43 28.22 -16.09 -10.59
N ASP A 44 28.90 -14.97 -10.39
CA ASP A 44 28.48 -13.88 -9.52
C ASP A 44 28.28 -12.66 -10.42
N ASN A 45 27.24 -12.71 -11.27
CA ASN A 45 26.64 -11.46 -11.73
C ASN A 45 25.96 -10.86 -10.49
N GLU A 46 26.70 -10.07 -9.71
CA GLU A 46 26.12 -9.24 -8.66
C GLU A 46 24.95 -8.47 -9.27
N LYS A 47 23.79 -8.58 -8.61
CA LYS A 47 22.57 -7.94 -9.10
C LYS A 47 22.74 -6.43 -8.95
N PRO A 48 22.26 -5.63 -9.91
CA PRO A 48 22.26 -4.19 -9.74
C PRO A 48 21.46 -3.78 -8.50
N ILE A 49 21.98 -2.82 -7.75
CA ILE A 49 21.43 -2.35 -6.48
C ILE A 49 20.57 -1.12 -6.74
N VAL A 50 19.28 -1.25 -6.44
CA VAL A 50 18.30 -0.16 -6.50
C VAL A 50 18.00 0.32 -5.09
N VAL A 51 18.40 1.54 -4.77
CA VAL A 51 18.07 2.17 -3.49
C VAL A 51 16.78 2.97 -3.63
N ALA A 52 15.80 2.65 -2.82
CA ALA A 52 14.54 3.39 -2.72
C ALA A 52 14.49 4.19 -1.42
N THR A 53 14.11 5.46 -1.49
CA THR A 53 13.94 6.26 -0.26
C THR A 53 12.82 5.71 0.62
N THR A 54 11.74 5.19 0.03
CA THR A 54 10.55 4.74 0.76
C THR A 54 10.11 3.33 0.34
N THR A 55 9.43 2.63 1.23
CA THR A 55 9.01 1.23 0.99
C THR A 55 8.01 1.07 -0.15
N ASN A 56 7.29 2.11 -0.57
CA ASN A 56 6.44 2.04 -1.77
C ASN A 56 7.24 2.02 -3.06
N LEU A 57 8.28 2.85 -3.15
CA LEU A 57 9.21 2.85 -4.28
C LEU A 57 9.93 1.50 -4.34
N GLY A 58 10.43 1.03 -3.20
CA GLY A 58 11.10 -0.26 -3.13
C GLY A 58 10.17 -1.45 -3.40
N TYR A 59 8.93 -1.40 -2.95
CA TYR A 59 7.93 -2.42 -3.27
C TYR A 59 7.71 -2.51 -4.80
N PHE A 60 7.38 -1.39 -5.45
CA PHE A 60 7.15 -1.40 -6.89
C PHE A 60 8.40 -1.80 -7.69
N ALA A 61 9.58 -1.34 -7.27
CA ALA A 61 10.84 -1.76 -7.85
C ALA A 61 11.05 -3.27 -7.70
N ASN A 62 10.79 -3.87 -6.53
CA ASN A 62 10.89 -5.30 -6.32
C ASN A 62 9.91 -6.11 -7.19
N GLU A 63 8.66 -5.66 -7.31
CA GLU A 63 7.66 -6.36 -8.11
C GLU A 63 8.02 -6.36 -9.60
N VAL A 64 8.44 -5.20 -10.13
CA VAL A 64 8.85 -5.03 -11.53
C VAL A 64 10.20 -5.68 -11.80
N GLY A 65 11.17 -5.47 -10.91
CA GLY A 65 12.55 -5.91 -11.04
C GLY A 65 12.76 -7.40 -10.78
N GLY A 66 11.98 -7.97 -9.87
CA GLY A 66 12.04 -9.37 -9.47
C GLY A 66 13.45 -9.82 -9.10
N ASN A 67 13.85 -11.00 -9.60
CA ASN A 67 15.16 -11.57 -9.29
C ASN A 67 16.33 -10.88 -10.02
N ASN A 68 16.08 -9.90 -10.89
CA ASN A 68 17.11 -9.27 -11.72
C ASN A 68 17.83 -8.11 -11.01
N ILE A 69 17.27 -7.60 -9.92
CA ILE A 69 17.81 -6.49 -9.14
C ILE A 69 17.82 -6.87 -7.65
N GLU A 70 18.56 -6.10 -6.87
CA GLU A 70 18.45 -6.04 -5.41
C GLU A 70 17.85 -4.68 -5.03
N VAL A 71 16.93 -4.64 -4.05
CA VAL A 71 16.28 -3.40 -3.63
C VAL A 71 16.50 -3.15 -2.15
N LEU A 72 17.05 -1.97 -1.85
CA LEU A 72 17.29 -1.50 -0.48
C LEU A 72 16.38 -0.31 -0.18
N ASN A 73 15.69 -0.34 0.97
CA ASN A 73 14.85 0.78 1.42
C ASN A 73 15.57 1.57 2.51
N LEU A 74 15.66 2.90 2.34
CA LEU A 74 16.26 3.76 3.35
C LEU A 74 15.30 4.02 4.51
N VAL A 75 14.11 4.57 4.21
CA VAL A 75 13.10 4.91 5.22
C VAL A 75 12.26 3.66 5.54
N PRO A 76 12.24 3.22 6.81
CA PRO A 76 11.40 2.10 7.23
C PRO A 76 9.91 2.38 7.03
N ALA A 77 9.12 1.33 6.83
CA ALA A 77 7.67 1.45 6.76
C ALA A 77 7.12 2.07 8.06
N GLY A 78 6.21 3.03 7.91
CA GLY A 78 5.60 3.76 9.04
C GLY A 78 6.37 5.01 9.50
N ALA A 79 7.63 5.20 9.08
CA ALA A 79 8.35 6.45 9.31
C ALA A 79 7.98 7.53 8.27
N CYS A 80 8.08 8.80 8.65
CA CYS A 80 7.86 9.92 7.74
C CYS A 80 9.12 10.19 6.90
N PRO A 81 9.10 10.03 5.56
CA PRO A 81 10.26 10.34 4.72
C PRO A 81 10.68 11.82 4.75
N GLY A 82 9.76 12.74 5.05
CA GLY A 82 10.08 14.17 5.18
C GLY A 82 10.85 14.54 6.45
N HIS A 83 10.79 13.69 7.49
CA HIS A 83 11.42 13.92 8.81
C HIS A 83 12.32 12.75 9.22
N TYR A 84 12.79 11.97 8.26
CA TYR A 84 13.64 10.83 8.53
C TYR A 84 15.04 11.29 8.95
N ASP A 85 15.56 10.69 10.02
CA ASP A 85 16.92 10.91 10.52
C ASP A 85 17.85 9.89 9.85
N THR A 86 18.76 10.39 9.00
CA THR A 86 19.64 9.55 8.21
C THR A 86 20.70 8.89 9.07
N ARG A 87 21.13 7.69 8.67
CA ARG A 87 22.08 6.85 9.41
C ARG A 87 23.33 6.58 8.58
N PRO A 88 24.47 6.25 9.21
CA PRO A 88 25.67 5.82 8.48
C PRO A 88 25.43 4.67 7.50
N THR A 89 24.56 3.71 7.85
CA THR A 89 24.16 2.60 6.96
C THR A 89 23.43 3.07 5.70
N ASP A 90 22.78 4.23 5.74
CA ASP A 90 22.10 4.79 4.57
C ASP A 90 23.12 5.39 3.58
N VAL A 91 24.27 5.90 4.09
CA VAL A 91 25.41 6.30 3.25
C VAL A 91 25.99 5.07 2.56
N GLU A 92 26.23 3.99 3.32
CA GLU A 92 26.75 2.72 2.78
C GLU A 92 25.84 2.17 1.68
N ALA A 93 24.52 2.19 1.87
CA ALA A 93 23.57 1.76 0.85
C ALA A 93 23.69 2.55 -0.46
N ILE A 94 24.04 3.84 -0.38
CA ILE A 94 24.18 4.70 -1.56
C ILE A 94 25.52 4.54 -2.27
N VAL A 95 26.59 4.14 -1.55
CA VAL A 95 27.94 3.96 -2.15
C VAL A 95 27.89 3.03 -3.36
N ASP A 96 27.19 1.90 -3.23
CA ASP A 96 27.12 0.85 -4.26
C ASP A 96 25.82 0.91 -5.10
N ALA A 97 25.02 1.98 -4.97
CA ALA A 97 23.76 2.10 -5.68
C ALA A 97 23.97 2.33 -7.19
N ASP A 98 23.29 1.54 -8.02
CA ASP A 98 23.23 1.71 -9.47
C ASP A 98 22.06 2.63 -9.90
N LEU A 99 20.99 2.66 -9.09
CA LEU A 99 19.82 3.49 -9.31
C LEU A 99 19.22 3.92 -7.96
N ILE A 100 18.91 5.21 -7.83
CA ILE A 100 18.18 5.75 -6.68
C ILE A 100 16.78 6.18 -7.10
N LEU A 101 15.76 5.61 -6.46
CA LEU A 101 14.36 5.99 -6.58
C LEU A 101 13.97 6.87 -5.40
N TRP A 102 13.38 8.04 -5.65
CA TRP A 102 12.94 8.96 -4.59
C TRP A 102 11.66 9.71 -4.93
N ASN A 103 10.89 10.16 -3.91
CA ASN A 103 9.60 10.81 -4.16
C ASN A 103 9.73 12.29 -4.53
N GLY A 104 10.87 12.91 -4.24
CA GLY A 104 11.14 14.29 -4.62
C GLY A 104 10.95 15.33 -3.52
N PHE A 105 10.63 14.90 -2.30
CA PHE A 105 10.36 15.78 -1.16
C PHE A 105 11.24 15.46 0.06
N GLU A 106 12.09 14.44 -0.03
CA GLU A 106 13.06 14.05 1.00
C GLU A 106 14.23 15.05 1.04
N PRO A 107 14.28 15.97 2.02
CA PRO A 107 15.22 17.09 1.98
C PRO A 107 16.69 16.65 2.20
N TRP A 108 16.88 15.49 2.82
CA TRP A 108 18.17 14.92 3.22
C TRP A 108 18.87 14.14 2.12
N LEU A 109 18.17 13.75 1.04
CA LEU A 109 18.71 12.79 0.07
C LEU A 109 19.95 13.32 -0.65
N MET A 110 19.92 14.59 -1.10
CA MET A 110 21.02 15.15 -1.90
C MET A 110 22.32 15.23 -1.11
N GLU A 111 22.26 15.63 0.16
CA GLU A 111 23.43 15.67 1.06
C GLU A 111 23.96 14.26 1.35
N LEU A 112 23.04 13.28 1.48
CA LEU A 112 23.42 11.88 1.68
C LEU A 112 24.15 11.31 0.46
N VAL A 113 23.67 11.59 -0.75
CA VAL A 113 24.33 11.21 -2.02
C VAL A 113 25.70 11.88 -2.16
N GLU A 114 25.80 13.16 -1.81
CA GLU A 114 27.09 13.86 -1.81
C GLU A 114 28.09 13.23 -0.83
N SER A 115 27.62 12.86 0.36
CA SER A 115 28.43 12.23 1.41
C SER A 115 28.90 10.83 1.04
N ALA A 116 28.09 10.07 0.30
CA ALA A 116 28.46 8.75 -0.20
C ALA A 116 29.49 8.80 -1.34
N GLY A 117 29.72 9.97 -1.95
CA GLY A 117 30.63 10.12 -3.09
C GLY A 117 30.08 9.58 -4.41
N ASN A 118 28.87 9.02 -4.43
CA ASN A 118 28.24 8.44 -5.63
C ASN A 118 27.49 9.52 -6.45
N ARG A 119 28.24 10.49 -7.00
CA ARG A 119 27.67 11.68 -7.66
C ARG A 119 27.12 11.44 -9.07
N GLU A 120 27.49 10.33 -9.69
CA GLU A 120 27.08 9.97 -11.06
C GLU A 120 25.95 8.92 -11.08
N VAL A 121 25.45 8.52 -9.90
CA VAL A 121 24.34 7.58 -9.78
C VAL A 121 23.11 8.06 -10.54
N LEU A 122 22.47 7.14 -11.26
CA LEU A 122 21.20 7.44 -11.90
C LEU A 122 20.14 7.67 -10.82
N MET A 123 19.43 8.78 -10.90
CA MET A 123 18.35 9.10 -9.98
C MET A 123 17.03 9.23 -10.75
N ASN A 124 16.00 8.54 -10.28
CA ASN A 124 14.64 8.69 -10.81
C ASN A 124 13.74 9.29 -9.72
N LYS A 125 13.19 10.45 -10.04
CA LYS A 125 12.17 11.10 -9.23
C LYS A 125 10.81 10.51 -9.59
N GLY A 126 10.09 10.06 -8.58
CA GLY A 126 8.71 9.62 -8.70
C GLY A 126 7.81 10.71 -9.30
N PRO A 127 6.61 10.34 -9.78
CA PRO A 127 5.69 11.29 -10.43
C PRO A 127 5.18 12.41 -9.50
N GLY A 128 5.51 12.34 -8.20
CA GLY A 128 5.14 13.33 -7.20
C GLY A 128 3.66 13.27 -6.83
N GLY A 129 3.28 14.14 -5.88
CA GLY A 129 1.93 14.20 -5.35
C GLY A 129 1.54 13.00 -4.50
N GLU A 130 0.27 12.99 -4.09
CA GLU A 130 -0.28 12.01 -3.16
C GLU A 130 -0.52 10.64 -3.84
N TRP A 131 0.35 9.67 -3.56
CA TRP A 131 0.46 8.45 -4.36
C TRP A 131 -0.55 7.33 -4.03
N GLY A 132 -1.25 7.42 -2.89
CA GLY A 132 -2.01 6.32 -2.28
C GLY A 132 -2.99 5.53 -3.18
N PRO A 133 -3.93 6.16 -3.92
CA PRO A 133 -5.01 5.42 -4.59
C PRO A 133 -4.53 4.63 -5.83
N PRO A 134 -5.20 3.53 -6.22
CA PRO A 134 -4.81 2.67 -7.34
C PRO A 134 -4.41 3.37 -8.64
N PRO A 135 -5.14 4.41 -9.14
CA PRO A 135 -4.71 5.11 -10.35
C PRO A 135 -3.34 5.79 -10.21
N ARG A 136 -3.00 6.30 -9.02
CA ARG A 136 -1.69 6.86 -8.73
C ARG A 136 -0.64 5.77 -8.56
N GLY A 137 -0.97 4.65 -7.91
CA GLY A 137 -0.09 3.48 -7.83
C GLY A 137 0.38 3.01 -9.21
N LYS A 138 -0.52 2.96 -10.19
CA LYS A 138 -0.19 2.62 -11.60
C LYS A 138 0.83 3.59 -12.21
N LEU A 139 0.73 4.89 -11.92
CA LEU A 139 1.72 5.88 -12.42
C LEU A 139 3.12 5.65 -11.84
N TYR A 140 3.21 5.23 -10.57
CA TYR A 140 4.50 4.85 -9.99
C TYR A 140 5.06 3.59 -10.63
N VAL A 141 4.21 2.59 -10.92
CA VAL A 141 4.62 1.37 -11.61
C VAL A 141 5.20 1.67 -12.99
N GLU A 142 4.54 2.51 -13.79
CA GLU A 142 5.05 2.93 -15.11
C GLU A 142 6.38 3.69 -14.97
N ASN A 143 6.42 4.72 -14.12
CA ASN A 143 7.62 5.54 -13.91
C ASN A 143 8.84 4.74 -13.42
N ILE A 144 8.63 3.79 -12.50
CA ILE A 144 9.70 2.91 -12.00
C ILE A 144 10.12 1.93 -13.08
N THR A 145 9.20 1.41 -13.89
CA THR A 145 9.56 0.51 -14.99
C THR A 145 10.43 1.23 -16.02
N ASP A 146 10.07 2.47 -16.40
CA ASP A 146 10.87 3.29 -17.29
C ASP A 146 12.29 3.52 -16.72
N ALA A 147 12.38 3.80 -15.42
CA ALA A 147 13.66 3.98 -14.73
C ALA A 147 14.52 2.70 -14.75
N LEU A 148 13.90 1.55 -14.48
CA LEU A 148 14.57 0.26 -14.48
C LEU A 148 15.03 -0.13 -15.90
N MET A 149 14.22 0.14 -16.93
CA MET A 149 14.60 -0.10 -18.33
C MET A 149 15.74 0.81 -18.79
N GLN A 150 15.76 2.07 -18.34
CA GLN A 150 16.86 2.99 -18.60
C GLN A 150 18.16 2.53 -17.93
N ALA A 151 18.07 2.10 -16.67
CA ALA A 151 19.23 1.67 -15.88
C ALA A 151 19.77 0.30 -16.34
N PHE A 152 18.87 -0.64 -16.63
CA PHE A 152 19.17 -2.05 -16.86
C PHE A 152 18.47 -2.60 -18.11
N PRO A 153 18.82 -2.09 -19.31
CA PRO A 153 18.13 -2.45 -20.56
C PRO A 153 18.22 -3.95 -20.90
N GLN A 154 19.21 -4.67 -20.36
CA GLN A 154 19.34 -6.12 -20.53
C GLN A 154 18.16 -6.92 -19.95
N TYR A 155 17.33 -6.31 -19.10
CA TYR A 155 16.17 -6.96 -18.44
C TYR A 155 14.81 -6.44 -18.91
N GLU A 156 14.77 -5.62 -19.97
CA GLU A 156 13.58 -4.92 -20.46
C GLU A 156 12.35 -5.84 -20.63
N GLU A 157 12.49 -6.99 -21.30
CA GLU A 157 11.39 -7.95 -21.51
C GLU A 157 10.84 -8.51 -20.19
N SER A 158 11.71 -8.72 -19.20
CA SER A 158 11.29 -9.19 -17.88
C SER A 158 10.53 -8.11 -17.12
N PHE A 159 11.00 -6.86 -17.18
CA PHE A 159 10.35 -5.74 -16.52
C PHE A 159 8.98 -5.45 -17.12
N GLU A 160 8.85 -5.44 -18.45
CA GLU A 160 7.56 -5.17 -19.10
C GLU A 160 6.51 -6.21 -18.74
N ARG A 161 6.88 -7.50 -18.73
CA ARG A 161 5.97 -8.59 -18.34
C ARG A 161 5.48 -8.42 -16.90
N ARG A 162 6.40 -8.19 -15.96
CA ARG A 162 6.08 -8.00 -14.53
C ARG A 162 5.26 -6.74 -14.29
N LYS A 163 5.54 -5.68 -15.03
CA LYS A 163 4.72 -4.46 -15.04
C LYS A 163 3.27 -4.79 -15.39
N GLN A 164 3.03 -5.51 -16.48
CA GLN A 164 1.66 -5.87 -16.90
C GLN A 164 0.93 -6.71 -15.84
N ASP A 165 1.61 -7.69 -15.24
CA ASP A 165 1.04 -8.52 -14.17
C ASP A 165 0.65 -7.67 -12.94
N LEU A 166 1.53 -6.75 -12.53
CA LEU A 166 1.29 -5.85 -11.41
C LEU A 166 0.16 -4.86 -11.70
N LEU A 167 0.11 -4.25 -12.89
CA LEU A 167 -0.98 -3.34 -13.29
C LEU A 167 -2.34 -4.04 -13.28
N SER A 168 -2.42 -5.28 -13.78
CA SER A 168 -3.64 -6.09 -13.74
C SER A 168 -4.08 -6.40 -12.30
N THR A 169 -3.13 -6.63 -11.40
CA THR A 169 -3.40 -6.86 -9.98
C THR A 169 -3.97 -5.60 -9.32
N ILE A 170 -3.38 -4.43 -9.63
CA ILE A 170 -3.87 -3.14 -9.12
C ILE A 170 -5.26 -2.82 -9.65
N ASP A 171 -5.54 -3.09 -10.93
CA ASP A 171 -6.86 -2.85 -11.54
C ASP A 171 -7.94 -3.74 -10.90
N SER A 172 -7.61 -5.00 -10.62
CA SER A 172 -8.52 -5.94 -9.96
C SER A 172 -8.85 -5.51 -8.52
N CYS A 173 -7.84 -5.06 -7.76
CA CYS A 173 -8.02 -4.47 -6.43
C CYS A 173 -8.93 -3.22 -6.50
N ALA A 174 -8.66 -2.32 -7.45
CA ALA A 174 -9.44 -1.10 -7.63
C ALA A 174 -10.93 -1.40 -7.88
N GLU A 175 -11.22 -2.41 -8.70
CA GLU A 175 -12.60 -2.76 -9.05
C GLU A 175 -13.35 -3.42 -7.89
N ASN A 176 -12.67 -4.31 -7.14
CA ASN A 176 -13.24 -4.91 -5.95
C ASN A 176 -13.62 -3.86 -4.91
N LEU A 177 -12.73 -2.89 -4.66
CA LEU A 177 -12.97 -1.82 -3.68
C LEU A 177 -14.07 -0.86 -4.11
N ARG A 178 -14.23 -0.59 -5.41
CA ARG A 178 -15.37 0.19 -5.91
C ARG A 178 -16.70 -0.54 -5.67
N THR A 179 -16.73 -1.84 -5.95
CA THR A 179 -17.91 -2.68 -5.74
C THR A 179 -18.29 -2.69 -4.25
N GLU A 180 -17.31 -2.83 -3.37
CA GLU A 180 -17.53 -2.79 -1.93
C GLU A 180 -17.99 -1.40 -1.45
N ALA A 181 -17.35 -0.32 -1.90
CA ALA A 181 -17.77 1.05 -1.59
C ALA A 181 -19.23 1.35 -2.02
N GLU A 182 -19.66 0.81 -3.16
CA GLU A 182 -21.05 0.91 -3.60
C GLU A 182 -22.01 0.14 -2.69
N ARG A 183 -21.65 -1.09 -2.29
CA ARG A 183 -22.42 -1.90 -1.35
C ARG A 183 -22.56 -1.20 0.01
N GLU A 184 -21.49 -0.59 0.49
CA GLU A 184 -21.46 0.14 1.77
C GLU A 184 -22.17 1.50 1.73
N ASN A 185 -22.64 1.95 0.55
CA ASN A 185 -23.35 3.22 0.35
C ASN A 185 -22.61 4.44 0.92
N ILE A 186 -21.31 4.56 0.62
CA ILE A 186 -20.43 5.56 1.26
C ILE A 186 -20.49 6.96 0.64
N LYS A 187 -21.16 7.14 -0.52
CA LYS A 187 -21.10 8.39 -1.32
C LYS A 187 -21.55 9.65 -0.56
N GLN A 188 -22.41 9.49 0.44
CA GLN A 188 -22.92 10.60 1.26
C GLN A 188 -22.28 10.66 2.66
N VAL A 189 -21.39 9.72 2.97
CA VAL A 189 -20.73 9.65 4.27
C VAL A 189 -19.67 10.73 4.34
N LYS A 190 -19.85 11.65 5.29
CA LYS A 190 -18.94 12.77 5.52
C LYS A 190 -17.82 12.36 6.45
N VAL A 191 -16.61 12.75 6.11
CA VAL A 191 -15.40 12.44 6.89
C VAL A 191 -14.47 13.64 6.99
N ILE A 192 -13.71 13.68 8.06
CA ILE A 192 -12.56 14.59 8.23
C ILE A 192 -11.29 13.75 8.14
N CYS A 193 -10.27 14.17 7.40
CA CYS A 193 -9.05 13.37 7.27
C CYS A 193 -7.77 14.20 7.25
N GLN A 194 -6.63 13.59 7.58
CA GLN A 194 -5.33 14.22 7.28
C GLN A 194 -5.18 14.43 5.77
N SER A 195 -4.55 15.53 5.38
CA SER A 195 -4.40 15.92 3.97
C SER A 195 -3.83 14.80 3.10
N PHE A 196 -2.83 14.06 3.59
CA PHE A 196 -2.20 12.95 2.86
C PHE A 196 -3.15 11.76 2.56
N GLN A 197 -4.24 11.62 3.31
CA GLN A 197 -5.24 10.57 3.09
C GLN A 197 -6.35 10.98 2.12
N LYS A 198 -6.53 12.29 1.91
CA LYS A 198 -7.65 12.84 1.15
C LYS A 198 -7.85 12.15 -0.21
N PRO A 199 -6.82 11.92 -1.04
CA PRO A 199 -7.05 11.36 -2.37
C PRO A 199 -7.50 9.92 -2.34
N PHE A 200 -6.99 9.12 -1.39
CA PHE A 200 -7.45 7.74 -1.23
C PHE A 200 -8.90 7.71 -0.74
N VAL A 201 -9.21 8.49 0.28
CA VAL A 201 -10.55 8.57 0.88
C VAL A 201 -11.59 9.08 -0.13
N GLN A 202 -11.25 10.11 -0.91
CA GLN A 202 -12.10 10.62 -1.99
C GLN A 202 -12.22 9.64 -3.17
N TRP A 203 -11.12 8.97 -3.55
CA TRP A 203 -11.14 7.97 -4.61
C TRP A 203 -12.05 6.79 -4.26
N LEU A 204 -12.03 6.34 -3.00
CA LEU A 204 -12.89 5.26 -2.52
C LEU A 204 -14.36 5.67 -2.60
N GLY A 205 -14.68 6.92 -2.24
CA GLY A 205 -16.00 7.52 -2.45
C GLY A 205 -16.56 8.33 -1.28
N PHE A 206 -15.81 8.52 -0.20
CA PHE A 206 -16.24 9.32 0.94
C PHE A 206 -16.26 10.83 0.63
N SER A 207 -17.17 11.56 1.28
CA SER A 207 -17.25 13.01 1.20
C SER A 207 -16.32 13.66 2.22
N VAL A 208 -15.11 14.02 1.79
CA VAL A 208 -14.15 14.73 2.67
C VAL A 208 -14.60 16.19 2.84
N VAL A 209 -15.20 16.50 4.00
CA VAL A 209 -15.72 17.85 4.30
C VAL A 209 -14.63 18.80 4.78
N LYS A 210 -13.58 18.26 5.40
CA LYS A 210 -12.46 19.05 5.93
C LYS A 210 -11.20 18.20 5.99
N THR A 211 -10.05 18.84 5.85
CA THR A 211 -8.75 18.20 6.07
C THR A 211 -7.94 18.92 7.13
N PHE A 212 -7.02 18.19 7.75
CA PHE A 212 -6.07 18.74 8.73
C PHE A 212 -4.62 18.31 8.44
N PRO A 213 -3.61 19.10 8.84
CA PRO A 213 -2.21 18.77 8.63
C PRO A 213 -1.68 17.75 9.66
N SER A 214 -0.37 17.56 9.75
CA SER A 214 0.23 16.78 10.84
C SER A 214 -0.02 17.47 12.20
N PRO A 215 0.00 16.73 13.33
CA PRO A 215 -0.23 17.30 14.65
C PRO A 215 0.73 18.43 15.02
N GLU A 216 1.94 18.43 14.48
CA GLU A 216 2.95 19.47 14.73
C GLU A 216 2.64 20.81 14.03
N GLN A 217 1.80 20.76 12.98
CA GLN A 217 1.49 21.91 12.12
C GLN A 217 0.11 22.52 12.41
N ILE A 218 -0.68 21.90 13.27
CA ILE A 218 -2.05 22.35 13.53
C ILE A 218 -2.11 23.49 14.55
N SER A 219 -2.89 24.52 14.23
CA SER A 219 -3.13 25.66 15.12
C SER A 219 -4.39 25.48 15.99
N ALA A 220 -4.50 26.26 17.05
CA ALA A 220 -5.69 26.28 17.91
C ALA A 220 -6.97 26.70 17.13
N SER A 221 -6.86 27.66 16.21
CA SER A 221 -8.00 28.08 15.37
C SER A 221 -8.50 26.94 14.47
N GLN A 222 -7.56 26.23 13.81
CA GLN A 222 -7.92 25.05 13.01
C GLN A 222 -8.54 23.96 13.86
N THR A 223 -8.03 23.75 15.09
CA THR A 223 -8.61 22.78 16.03
C THR A 223 -10.07 23.09 16.32
N SER A 224 -10.39 24.35 16.69
CA SER A 224 -11.78 24.76 16.91
C SER A 224 -12.66 24.62 15.67
N GLU A 225 -12.12 24.90 14.47
CA GLU A 225 -12.86 24.67 13.22
C GLU A 225 -13.14 23.19 12.98
N ILE A 226 -12.18 22.30 13.22
CA ILE A 226 -12.36 20.84 13.08
C ILE A 226 -13.43 20.35 14.05
N ILE A 227 -13.37 20.73 15.34
CA ILE A 227 -14.36 20.35 16.36
C ILE A 227 -15.75 20.82 15.92
N ASN A 228 -15.87 22.07 15.48
CA ASN A 228 -17.15 22.61 15.04
C ASN A 228 -17.71 21.86 13.81
N THR A 229 -16.88 21.52 12.82
CA THR A 229 -17.31 20.70 11.69
C THR A 229 -17.70 19.29 12.13
N ALA A 230 -16.94 18.67 13.03
CA ALA A 230 -17.21 17.37 13.60
C ALA A 230 -18.61 17.32 14.27
N GLU A 231 -18.91 18.29 15.14
CA GLU A 231 -20.17 18.31 15.91
C GLU A 231 -21.41 18.69 15.09
N ASN A 232 -21.25 19.50 14.03
CA ASN A 232 -22.39 20.14 13.36
C ASN A 232 -22.68 19.61 11.95
N GLU A 233 -21.82 18.77 11.37
CA GLU A 233 -21.97 18.33 9.98
C GLU A 233 -22.26 16.84 9.81
N ASP A 234 -22.64 16.10 10.86
CA ASP A 234 -22.90 14.64 10.81
C ASP A 234 -21.69 13.86 10.25
N VAL A 235 -20.50 14.20 10.74
CA VAL A 235 -19.25 13.55 10.34
C VAL A 235 -19.18 12.16 10.96
N ALA A 236 -18.99 11.14 10.12
CA ALA A 236 -18.93 9.75 10.55
C ALA A 236 -17.55 9.38 11.11
N LEU A 237 -16.48 9.80 10.44
CA LEU A 237 -15.11 9.36 10.73
C LEU A 237 -14.15 10.55 10.80
N ILE A 238 -13.20 10.46 11.72
CA ILE A 238 -11.95 11.21 11.66
C ILE A 238 -10.78 10.29 11.32
N ILE A 239 -9.99 10.66 10.30
CA ILE A 239 -9.02 9.76 9.68
C ILE A 239 -7.60 10.33 9.83
N SER A 240 -6.71 9.58 10.49
CA SER A 240 -5.29 9.92 10.63
C SER A 240 -4.40 9.11 9.67
N ASN A 241 -3.25 9.69 9.31
CA ASN A 241 -2.15 9.01 8.64
C ASN A 241 -1.12 8.53 9.68
N ASN A 242 -0.89 7.23 9.73
CA ASN A 242 0.09 6.60 10.62
C ASN A 242 1.46 7.29 10.57
N ALA A 243 1.99 7.54 9.36
CA ALA A 243 3.34 8.08 9.20
C ALA A 243 3.47 9.57 9.56
N SER A 244 2.36 10.31 9.70
CA SER A 244 2.37 11.74 10.05
C SER A 244 1.86 12.02 11.46
N GLY A 245 1.61 10.97 12.26
CA GLY A 245 1.13 11.08 13.64
C GLY A 245 -0.40 11.08 13.76
N THR A 246 -0.89 10.39 14.80
CA THR A 246 -2.31 10.11 15.05
C THR A 246 -2.93 10.93 16.18
N SER A 247 -2.11 11.53 17.04
CA SER A 247 -2.53 12.17 18.30
C SER A 247 -3.64 13.20 18.15
N PHE A 248 -3.61 14.00 17.09
CA PHE A 248 -4.68 14.98 16.85
C PHE A 248 -6.03 14.29 16.51
N GLY A 249 -6.01 13.21 15.73
CA GLY A 249 -7.23 12.45 15.43
C GLY A 249 -7.83 11.81 16.68
N GLU A 250 -6.97 11.24 17.53
CA GLU A 250 -7.34 10.66 18.83
C GLU A 250 -7.95 11.70 19.77
N GLN A 251 -7.38 12.92 19.79
CA GLN A 251 -7.89 14.02 20.58
C GLN A 251 -9.32 14.40 20.14
N ILE A 252 -9.52 14.64 18.85
CA ILE A 252 -10.84 15.04 18.34
C ILE A 252 -11.88 13.93 18.55
N ALA A 253 -11.51 12.67 18.34
CA ALA A 253 -12.40 11.55 18.62
C ALA A 253 -12.80 11.49 20.10
N THR A 254 -11.87 11.73 21.02
CA THR A 254 -12.14 11.80 22.46
C THR A 254 -13.09 12.96 22.82
N GLU A 255 -12.91 14.12 22.19
CA GLU A 255 -13.70 15.33 22.48
C GLU A 255 -15.10 15.29 21.86
N THR A 256 -15.24 14.72 20.66
CA THR A 256 -16.48 14.79 19.86
C THR A 256 -17.27 13.48 19.84
N GLY A 257 -16.65 12.37 20.22
CA GLY A 257 -17.23 11.03 20.12
C GLY A 257 -17.26 10.46 18.70
N ILE A 258 -16.62 11.10 17.73
CA ILE A 258 -16.51 10.57 16.35
C ILE A 258 -15.54 9.40 16.32
N GLU A 259 -15.85 8.39 15.50
CA GLU A 259 -15.00 7.21 15.31
C GLU A 259 -13.65 7.58 14.66
N HIS A 260 -12.55 7.10 15.27
CA HIS A 260 -11.19 7.36 14.80
C HIS A 260 -10.64 6.21 13.98
N VAL A 261 -10.21 6.51 12.75
CA VAL A 261 -9.59 5.53 11.86
C VAL A 261 -8.16 5.94 11.53
N VAL A 262 -7.23 4.99 11.62
CA VAL A 262 -5.83 5.18 11.22
C VAL A 262 -5.53 4.40 9.95
N LEU A 263 -5.00 5.09 8.95
CA LEU A 263 -4.58 4.52 7.67
C LEU A 263 -3.07 4.58 7.50
N GLY A 264 -2.53 3.60 6.78
CA GLY A 264 -1.12 3.55 6.43
C GLY A 264 -0.85 4.09 5.03
N ASN A 265 0.25 4.83 4.88
CA ASN A 265 0.68 5.31 3.57
C ASN A 265 1.67 4.40 2.88
N TYR A 266 2.37 3.51 3.57
CA TYR A 266 3.51 2.78 2.99
C TYR A 266 3.41 1.26 3.24
N PRO A 267 3.69 0.40 2.25
CA PRO A 267 3.71 -1.05 2.46
C PRO A 267 4.66 -1.42 3.60
N GLY A 268 4.21 -2.35 4.46
CA GLY A 268 4.92 -2.78 5.67
C GLY A 268 4.61 -1.95 6.92
N TRP A 269 3.70 -0.95 6.86
CA TRP A 269 3.36 -0.13 8.03
C TRP A 269 2.71 -0.94 9.17
N MET A 270 2.20 -2.12 8.86
CA MET A 270 1.64 -3.08 9.80
C MET A 270 2.02 -4.49 9.37
N LYS A 271 2.23 -5.38 10.35
CA LYS A 271 2.60 -6.78 10.12
C LYS A 271 1.61 -7.47 9.18
N GLY A 272 2.13 -8.06 8.10
CA GLY A 272 1.34 -8.79 7.11
C GLY A 272 0.77 -7.92 5.99
N ILE A 273 0.93 -6.59 6.07
CA ILE A 273 0.50 -5.61 5.07
C ILE A 273 1.71 -5.18 4.23
N ASP A 274 2.42 -6.16 3.67
CA ASP A 274 3.74 -5.95 3.06
C ASP A 274 3.66 -5.56 1.58
N THR A 275 2.45 -5.56 0.99
CA THR A 275 2.23 -5.22 -0.42
C THR A 275 1.35 -3.99 -0.56
N TYR A 276 1.48 -3.31 -1.70
CA TYR A 276 0.62 -2.17 -2.05
C TYR A 276 -0.87 -2.54 -2.02
N VAL A 277 -1.24 -3.66 -2.63
CA VAL A 277 -2.64 -4.12 -2.71
C VAL A 277 -3.20 -4.38 -1.32
N LYS A 278 -2.48 -5.11 -0.47
CA LYS A 278 -2.90 -5.38 0.91
C LYS A 278 -3.05 -4.09 1.72
N MET A 279 -2.16 -3.12 1.51
CA MET A 279 -2.25 -1.82 2.18
C MET A 279 -3.52 -1.07 1.79
N VAL A 280 -3.81 -1.01 0.50
CA VAL A 280 -5.00 -0.35 -0.03
C VAL A 280 -6.28 -1.05 0.42
N GLU A 281 -6.31 -2.39 0.37
CA GLU A 281 -7.43 -3.21 0.87
C GLU A 281 -7.65 -3.01 2.37
N SER A 282 -6.59 -3.11 3.18
CA SER A 282 -6.71 -2.93 4.64
C SER A 282 -7.13 -1.50 5.00
N ASN A 283 -6.66 -0.49 4.26
CA ASN A 283 -7.10 0.88 4.49
C ASN A 283 -8.60 1.04 4.19
N ALA A 284 -9.11 0.41 3.13
CA ALA A 284 -10.55 0.43 2.83
C ALA A 284 -11.36 -0.32 3.89
N GLU A 285 -10.93 -1.53 4.27
CA GLU A 285 -11.54 -2.34 5.33
C GLU A 285 -11.66 -1.54 6.64
N ARG A 286 -10.60 -0.85 7.05
CA ARG A 286 -10.61 0.01 8.25
C ARG A 286 -11.64 1.13 8.17
N LEU A 287 -11.82 1.74 7.00
CA LEU A 287 -12.85 2.76 6.79
C LEU A 287 -14.26 2.17 6.86
N PHE A 288 -14.47 0.99 6.29
CA PHE A 288 -15.76 0.30 6.34
C PHE A 288 -16.11 -0.16 7.75
N MET A 289 -15.16 -0.73 8.49
CA MET A 289 -15.34 -1.10 9.89
C MET A 289 -15.64 0.11 10.78
N GLY A 290 -14.93 1.23 10.58
CA GLY A 290 -15.23 2.47 11.30
C GLY A 290 -16.63 2.99 10.99
N LEU A 291 -17.06 2.89 9.72
CA LEU A 291 -18.40 3.29 9.31
C LEU A 291 -19.49 2.38 9.89
N GLU A 292 -19.24 1.07 9.98
CA GLU A 292 -20.13 0.11 10.63
C GLU A 292 -20.30 0.46 12.12
N SER A 293 -19.19 0.69 12.84
CA SER A 293 -19.19 1.13 14.24
C SER A 293 -20.04 2.39 14.44
N TYR A 294 -19.80 3.42 13.63
CA TYR A 294 -20.59 4.66 13.66
C TYR A 294 -22.10 4.43 13.44
N ARG A 295 -22.47 3.55 12.50
CA ARG A 295 -23.88 3.23 12.21
C ARG A 295 -24.55 2.49 13.37
N ASP A 296 -23.82 1.57 14.01
CA ASP A 296 -24.32 0.83 15.18
C ASP A 296 -24.54 1.75 16.39
N GLU A 297 -23.64 2.71 16.60
CA GLU A 297 -23.79 3.73 17.63
C GLU A 297 -25.02 4.62 17.37
N LEU A 298 -25.23 5.07 16.12
CA LEU A 298 -26.42 5.82 15.74
C LEU A 298 -27.72 5.04 15.99
N GLY A 299 -27.73 3.76 15.63
CA GLY A 299 -28.88 2.87 15.87
C GLY A 299 -29.18 2.74 17.37
N THR A 300 -28.14 2.52 18.17
CA THR A 300 -28.23 2.42 19.64
C THR A 300 -28.76 3.73 20.24
N LEU A 301 -28.23 4.88 19.81
CA LEU A 301 -28.64 6.20 20.27
C LEU A 301 -30.12 6.48 19.92
N SER A 302 -30.57 6.07 18.74
CA SER A 302 -31.96 6.19 18.33
C SER A 302 -32.89 5.38 19.25
N ASN A 303 -32.55 4.11 19.50
CA ASN A 303 -33.32 3.24 20.40
C ASN A 303 -33.40 3.81 21.82
N LEU A 304 -32.27 4.26 22.38
CA LEU A 304 -32.23 4.89 23.70
C LEU A 304 -33.08 6.18 23.78
N LYS A 305 -33.08 6.99 22.71
CA LYS A 305 -33.93 8.20 22.64
C LYS A 305 -35.43 7.84 22.65
N GLU A 306 -35.82 6.76 21.99
CA GLU A 306 -37.20 6.27 22.00
C GLU A 306 -37.61 5.71 23.36
N GLU A 307 -36.78 4.88 23.99
CA GLU A 307 -36.99 4.39 25.35
C GLU A 307 -37.11 5.54 26.36
N LEU A 308 -36.22 6.54 26.26
CA LEU A 308 -36.25 7.72 27.12
C LEU A 308 -37.55 8.51 26.97
N LYS A 309 -38.10 8.63 25.75
CA LYS A 309 -39.42 9.25 25.52
C LYS A 309 -40.52 8.44 26.21
N GLY A 310 -40.49 7.11 26.10
CA GLY A 310 -41.43 6.21 26.78
C GLY A 310 -41.39 6.33 28.30
N VAL A 311 -40.19 6.32 28.89
CA VAL A 311 -39.98 6.51 30.33
C VAL A 311 -40.47 7.89 30.78
N LYS A 312 -40.16 8.95 30.04
CA LYS A 312 -40.67 10.31 30.33
C LYS A 312 -42.19 10.36 30.30
N PHE A 313 -42.82 9.69 29.33
CA PHE A 313 -44.27 9.60 29.23
C PHE A 313 -44.88 8.87 30.43
N GLN A 314 -44.37 7.69 30.78
CA GLN A 314 -44.83 6.92 31.95
C GLN A 314 -44.69 7.71 33.26
N ARG A 315 -43.54 8.37 33.47
CA ARG A 315 -43.31 9.23 34.62
C ARG A 315 -44.34 10.36 34.71
N ASN A 316 -44.59 11.04 33.60
CA ASN A 316 -45.55 12.14 33.56
C ASN A 316 -46.99 11.64 33.81
N ALA A 317 -47.36 10.49 33.26
CA ALA A 317 -48.67 9.87 33.51
C ALA A 317 -48.84 9.48 34.99
N ALA A 318 -47.82 8.87 35.61
CA ALA A 318 -47.82 8.54 37.03
C ALA A 318 -47.95 9.79 37.91
N PHE A 319 -47.27 10.88 37.56
CA PHE A 319 -47.37 12.16 38.27
C PHE A 319 -48.78 12.75 38.20
N VAL A 320 -49.41 12.73 37.02
CA VAL A 320 -50.80 13.17 36.83
C VAL A 320 -51.77 12.28 37.64
N ALA A 321 -51.59 10.96 37.60
CA ALA A 321 -52.42 10.04 38.38
C ALA A 321 -52.30 10.29 39.90
N ALA A 322 -51.09 10.54 40.40
CA ALA A 322 -50.87 10.87 41.80
C ALA A 322 -51.56 12.19 42.21
N ILE A 323 -51.54 13.21 41.35
CA ILE A 323 -52.28 14.46 41.58
C ILE A 323 -53.79 14.20 41.66
N ILE A 324 -54.34 13.41 40.73
CA ILE A 324 -55.77 13.06 40.74
C ILE A 324 -56.15 12.35 42.04
N VAL A 325 -55.37 11.36 42.47
CA VAL A 325 -55.59 10.64 43.73
C VAL A 325 -55.55 11.59 44.93
N ALA A 326 -54.58 12.50 44.98
CA ALA A 326 -54.47 13.48 46.06
C ALA A 326 -55.68 14.43 46.11
N ILE A 327 -56.17 14.88 44.95
CA ILE A 327 -57.37 15.72 44.86
C ILE A 327 -58.60 14.96 45.36
N VAL A 328 -58.81 13.72 44.93
CA VAL A 328 -59.94 12.89 45.37
C VAL A 328 -59.90 12.68 46.89
N ALA A 329 -58.74 12.32 47.45
CA ALA A 329 -58.58 12.15 48.89
C ALA A 329 -58.88 13.43 49.67
N ALA A 330 -58.44 14.60 49.17
CA ALA A 330 -58.75 15.89 49.78
C ALA A 330 -60.26 16.21 49.76
N LEU A 331 -60.94 15.92 48.65
CA LEU A 331 -62.39 16.10 48.52
C LEU A 331 -63.17 15.19 49.47
N GLU A 332 -62.79 13.91 49.56
CA GLU A 332 -63.40 12.96 50.52
C GLU A 332 -63.22 13.43 51.97
N PHE A 333 -62.02 13.87 52.33
CA PHE A 333 -61.73 14.43 53.65
C PHE A 333 -62.61 15.66 53.96
N MET A 334 -62.80 16.55 52.99
CA MET A 334 -63.68 17.73 53.15
C MET A 334 -65.15 17.34 53.34
N ILE A 335 -65.63 16.29 52.65
CA ILE A 335 -67.00 15.79 52.78
C ILE A 335 -67.23 15.18 54.18
N ILE A 336 -66.29 14.35 54.64
CA ILE A 336 -66.37 13.71 55.97
C ILE A 336 -66.40 14.77 57.08
N ARG A 337 -65.59 15.83 56.98
CA ARG A 337 -65.50 16.87 58.02
C ARG A 337 -66.71 17.82 58.07
N ARG A 338 -67.57 17.83 57.04
CA ARG A 338 -68.80 18.64 56.99
C ARG A 338 -70.03 17.95 57.59
N LYS A 339 -69.95 16.65 57.89
CA LYS A 339 -70.99 15.90 58.62
C LYS A 339 -70.73 15.94 60.12
#